data_AF-A0A357MAS8-F1
#
_entry.id   AF-A0A357MAS8-F1
#
_cell.length_a   1.000
_cell.length_b   1.000
_cell.length_c   1.000
_cell.angle_alpha   90.00
_cell.angle_beta   90.00
_cell.angle_gamma   90.00
#
_symmetry.space_group_name_H-M   'P 1'
#
loop_
_entity.id
_entity.type
_entity.pdbx_description
1 polymer ?
#
loop_
_entity_poly.entity_id
_entity_poly.type
_entity_poly.pdbx_seq_one_letter_code
_entity_poly.pdbx_strand_id
1 'polypeptide(L)' 'ITMGIGGILKARQILLLVRGAGKAEAIRNAVEGPITTQCPASLLQSHPNVIVLVDEGAGKWLK' A
#
# COMPACT_ATOMS: atom_id res chain seq x y z
N ILE A 1 -14.51 -9.61 -11.97
CA ILE A 1 -14.72 -9.96 -10.54
C ILE A 1 -13.40 -9.68 -9.82
N THR A 2 -13.42 -8.99 -8.68
CA THR A 2 -12.22 -8.71 -7.87
C THR A 2 -12.43 -9.20 -6.44
N MET A 3 -11.34 -9.49 -5.74
CA MET A 3 -11.38 -9.69 -4.30
C MET A 3 -11.59 -8.34 -3.60
N GLY A 4 -12.45 -8.32 -2.59
CA GLY A 4 -12.61 -7.14 -1.73
C GLY A 4 -11.45 -7.00 -0.74
N ILE A 5 -11.27 -5.80 -0.18
CA ILE A 5 -10.18 -5.50 0.77
C ILE A 5 -10.21 -6.41 2.02
N GLY A 6 -11.40 -6.76 2.51
CA GLY A 6 -11.53 -7.69 3.64
C GLY A 6 -11.04 -9.11 3.33
N GLY A 7 -11.04 -9.53 2.05
CA GLY A 7 -10.41 -10.78 1.63
C GLY A 7 -8.89 -10.68 1.62
N ILE A 8 -8.36 -9.56 1.10
CA ILE A 8 -6.92 -9.28 1.05
C ILE A 8 -6.31 -9.25 2.46
N LEU A 9 -6.99 -8.61 3.41
CA LEU A 9 -6.54 -8.50 4.81
C LEU A 9 -6.56 -9.82 5.59
N LYS A 10 -7.13 -10.90 5.03
CA LYS A 10 -7.07 -12.24 5.63
C LYS A 10 -5.82 -13.03 5.19
N ALA A 11 -5.02 -12.49 4.28
CA ALA A 11 -3.79 -13.16 3.85
C ALA A 11 -2.82 -13.33 5.03
N ARG A 12 -2.04 -14.41 5.06
CA ARG A 12 -1.00 -14.59 6.09
C ARG A 12 0.11 -13.53 5.98
N GLN A 13 0.34 -13.04 4.77
CA GLN A 13 1.33 -12.02 4.43
C GLN A 13 0.89 -11.32 3.15
N ILE A 14 1.14 -10.00 3.08
CA ILE A 14 0.87 -9.18 1.91
C ILE A 14 2.19 -8.67 1.36
N LEU A 15 2.43 -8.86 0.07
CA LEU A 15 3.56 -8.26 -0.65
C LEU A 15 3.01 -7.20 -1.62
N LEU A 16 3.29 -5.93 -1.35
CA LEU A 16 2.91 -4.81 -2.19
C LEU A 16 4.11 -4.38 -3.04
N LEU A 17 4.00 -4.50 -4.36
CA LEU A 17 5.02 -4.08 -5.32
C LEU A 17 4.62 -2.76 -5.97
N VAL A 18 5.50 -1.75 -5.90
CA VAL A 18 5.24 -0.43 -6.49
C VAL A 18 6.45 0.02 -7.31
N ARG A 19 6.18 0.45 -8.53
CA ARG A 19 7.22 0.89 -9.48
C ARG A 19 6.80 2.16 -10.20
N GLY A 20 7.74 3.07 -10.39
CA GLY A 20 7.62 4.26 -11.23
C GLY A 20 7.16 5.52 -10.49
N ALA A 21 7.73 6.66 -10.88
CA ALA A 21 7.54 7.94 -10.19
C ALA A 21 6.10 8.47 -10.16
N GLY A 22 5.24 8.02 -11.08
CA GLY A 22 3.80 8.36 -11.09
C GLY A 22 3.01 7.73 -9.93
N LYS A 23 3.63 6.83 -9.15
CA LYS A 23 3.01 6.18 -7.98
C LYS A 23 3.47 6.77 -6.64
N ALA A 24 4.36 7.76 -6.65
CA ALA A 24 4.97 8.29 -5.44
C ALA A 24 3.96 8.86 -4.43
N GLU A 25 2.95 9.57 -4.91
CA GLU A 25 1.88 10.07 -4.05
C GLU A 25 1.05 8.94 -3.45
N ALA A 26 0.67 8.00 -4.30
CA ALA A 26 -0.20 6.90 -3.92
C ALA A 26 0.47 6.03 -2.84
N ILE A 27 1.77 5.72 -2.98
CA ILE A 27 2.46 4.91 -2.00
C ILE A 27 2.67 5.64 -0.68
N ARG A 28 3.04 6.92 -0.72
CA ARG A 28 3.14 7.76 0.48
C ARG A 28 1.80 7.80 1.23
N ASN A 29 0.70 8.06 0.53
CA ASN A 29 -0.62 8.08 1.14
C ASN A 29 -1.04 6.69 1.68
N ALA A 30 -0.63 5.61 1.01
CA ALA A 30 -0.92 4.26 1.45
C ALA A 30 -0.15 3.83 2.70
N VAL A 31 1.09 4.28 2.90
CA VAL A 31 1.94 3.80 4.02
C VAL A 31 2.15 4.81 5.14
N GLU A 32 2.05 6.11 4.87
CA GLU A 32 2.23 7.19 5.85
C GLU A 32 0.96 8.04 6.05
N GLY A 33 0.00 7.95 5.12
CA GLY A 33 -1.24 8.70 5.18
C GLY A 33 -2.24 8.11 6.19
N PRO A 34 -3.33 8.85 6.49
CA PRO A 34 -4.38 8.36 7.36
C PRO A 34 -5.08 7.13 6.75
N ILE A 35 -5.48 6.18 7.60
CA ILE A 35 -6.28 5.03 7.17
C ILE A 35 -7.68 5.53 6.79
N THR A 36 -8.04 5.42 5.51
CA THR A 36 -9.29 5.92 4.96
C THR A 36 -9.75 5.13 3.74
N THR A 37 -11.07 5.06 3.53
CA THR A 37 -11.67 4.42 2.35
C THR A 37 -11.44 5.20 1.05
N GLN A 38 -11.06 6.47 1.13
CA GLN A 38 -10.65 7.26 -0.04
C GLN A 38 -9.31 6.79 -0.62
N CYS A 39 -8.45 6.18 0.22
CA CYS A 39 -7.22 5.53 -0.18
C CYS A 39 -7.23 4.07 0.32
N PRO A 40 -7.86 3.13 -0.40
CA PRO A 40 -8.04 1.76 0.09
C PRO A 40 -6.75 1.05 0.48
N ALA A 41 -5.62 1.37 -0.15
CA ALA A 41 -4.32 0.81 0.18
C ALA A 41 -3.81 1.21 1.58
N SER A 42 -4.32 2.31 2.16
CA SER A 42 -4.03 2.68 3.55
C SER A 42 -4.54 1.66 4.57
N LEU A 43 -5.56 0.87 4.23
CA LEU A 43 -6.04 -0.23 5.07
C LEU A 43 -5.00 -1.33 5.24
N LEU A 44 -4.00 -1.44 4.35
CA LEU A 44 -2.91 -2.40 4.51
C LEU A 44 -2.06 -2.11 5.75
N GLN A 45 -2.02 -0.85 6.24
CA GLN A 45 -1.34 -0.49 7.48
C GLN A 45 -1.91 -1.23 8.71
N SER A 46 -3.15 -1.72 8.63
CA SER A 46 -3.80 -2.49 9.71
C SER A 46 -3.39 -3.97 9.75
N HIS A 47 -2.71 -4.46 8.71
CA HIS A 47 -2.30 -5.85 8.61
C HIS A 47 -0.94 -6.05 9.30
N PRO A 48 -0.79 -7.04 10.19
CA PRO A 48 0.43 -7.20 11.00
C PRO A 48 1.66 -7.65 10.19
N ASN A 49 1.48 -8.14 8.96
CA ASN A 49 2.57 -8.64 8.11
C ASN A 49 2.43 -8.16 6.67
N VAL A 50 3.03 -7.00 6.39
CA VAL A 50 3.07 -6.39 5.05
C VAL A 50 4.51 -6.08 4.69
N ILE A 51 4.91 -6.51 3.50
CA ILE A 51 6.18 -6.13 2.89
C ILE A 51 5.86 -5.22 1.71
N VAL A 52 6.46 -4.03 1.70
CA VAL A 52 6.31 -3.07 0.60
C VAL A 52 7.65 -2.95 -0.12
N LEU A 53 7.67 -3.31 -1.40
CA LEU A 53 8.84 -3.13 -2.26
C LEU A 53 8.57 -1.99 -3.23
N VAL A 54 9.45 -0.99 -3.19
CA VAL A 54 9.30 0.25 -3.94
C VAL A 54 10.60 0.54 -4.67
N ASP A 55 10.53 0.94 -5.94
CA ASP A 55 11.69 1.48 -6.65
C ASP A 55 11.98 2.94 -6.22
N GLU A 56 13.17 3.46 -6.54
CA GLU A 56 13.54 4.83 -6.17
C GLU A 56 12.54 5.88 -6.69
N GLY A 57 12.02 5.67 -7.90
CA GLY A 57 11.05 6.57 -8.52
C GLY A 57 9.76 6.68 -7.71
N ALA A 58 9.16 5.55 -7.34
CA ALA A 58 7.95 5.53 -6.51
C ALA A 58 8.27 5.88 -5.04
N GLY A 59 9.46 5.60 -4.55
CA GLY A 59 9.87 5.86 -3.16
C GLY A 59 10.22 7.33 -2.88
N LYS A 60 10.32 8.19 -3.89
CA LYS A 60 10.85 9.56 -3.77
C LYS A 60 10.18 10.48 -2.73
N TRP A 61 8.98 10.14 -2.24
CA TRP A 61 8.24 10.93 -1.23
C TRP A 61 8.00 10.18 0.08
N LEU A 62 8.63 9.00 0.25
CA LEU A 62 8.65 8.27 1.52
C LEU A 62 9.71 8.90 2.44
N LYS A 63 9.44 8.89 3.74
CA LYS A 63 10.32 9.39 4.80
C LYS A 63 11.37 8.38 5.24
#